data_AF-A0A7G6T467-F1
#
_entry.id   AF-A0A7G6T467-F1
#
_cell.length_a   1.000
_cell.length_b   1.000
_cell.length_c   1.000
_cell.angle_alpha   90.00
_cell.angle_beta   90.00
_cell.angle_gamma   90.00
#
_symmetry.space_group_name_H-M   'P 1'
#
loop_
_entity.id
_entity.type
_entity.pdbx_description
1 polymer ?
#
loop_
_entity_poly.entity_id
_entity_poly.type
_entity_poly.pdbx_seq_one_letter_code
_entity_poly.pdbx_strand_id
1 'polypeptide(L)'
;MTMLKFLLVGAVAIAGAAALPSQSKASEWGCQVLLCLSGDWQGTPSCHPPIYKLIAAMEAPGFNWPTCPQANSSAAKYEKYEDCPSGWQAVGANSDRPGMGQERNICRIATERLTLPVTLMNSRLGQNHDNGSRQAQIEINGKLVTAKIQTTGNDKEHSLGNGPTYYTISRPMRGKPWVIEYDDANGMRQKSWFNLNMP
;
A
#
# COMPACT_ATOMS: atom_id res chain seq x y z
N MET A 1 19.14 81.21 -17.09
CA MET A 1 20.15 81.10 -16.00
C MET A 1 19.59 80.14 -14.96
N THR A 2 20.03 78.87 -15.02
CA THR A 2 20.78 78.19 -13.94
C THR A 2 19.93 77.94 -12.68
N MET A 3 19.76 76.74 -12.13
CA MET A 3 20.40 75.47 -12.40
C MET A 3 19.63 74.40 -11.61
N LEU A 4 19.43 73.27 -12.27
CA LEU A 4 19.24 71.94 -11.69
C LEU A 4 20.19 71.69 -10.50
N LYS A 5 19.68 71.17 -9.37
CA LYS A 5 20.41 70.20 -8.55
C LYS A 5 19.49 69.45 -7.57
N PHE A 6 18.93 68.36 -8.07
CA PHE A 6 18.66 67.17 -7.27
C PHE A 6 20.02 66.53 -6.90
N LEU A 7 20.32 66.42 -5.60
CA LEU A 7 21.36 65.55 -5.05
C LEU A 7 20.81 64.99 -3.71
N LEU A 8 20.45 63.70 -3.67
CA LEU A 8 21.23 62.53 -3.22
C LEU A 8 20.78 62.13 -1.79
N VAL A 9 20.03 61.03 -1.63
CA VAL A 9 20.48 59.64 -1.34
C VAL A 9 20.62 59.36 0.16
N GLY A 10 19.90 58.32 0.62
CA GLY A 10 20.04 57.65 1.92
C GLY A 10 18.74 56.89 2.27
N ALA A 11 18.49 55.69 1.75
CA ALA A 11 18.90 54.38 2.26
C ALA A 11 17.99 53.82 3.39
N VAL A 12 17.25 52.73 3.08
CA VAL A 12 16.94 51.54 3.92
C VAL A 12 15.97 51.80 5.11
N ALA A 13 14.89 51.05 5.37
CA ALA A 13 14.70 49.61 5.33
C ALA A 13 13.25 49.22 5.02
N ILE A 14 13.08 48.16 4.23
CA ILE A 14 11.83 47.40 4.14
C ILE A 14 11.72 46.59 5.42
N ALA A 15 10.94 47.05 6.40
CA ALA A 15 10.55 46.25 7.55
C ALA A 15 9.34 45.40 7.18
N GLY A 16 9.52 44.47 6.24
CA GLY A 16 8.60 43.38 5.99
C GLY A 16 8.79 42.31 7.06
N ALA A 17 8.37 42.60 8.29
CA ALA A 17 8.24 41.56 9.31
C ALA A 17 6.95 40.78 9.03
N ALA A 18 6.98 39.93 8.01
CA ALA A 18 6.08 38.79 7.95
C ALA A 18 6.45 37.90 9.14
N ALA A 19 5.77 38.12 10.27
CA ALA A 19 5.71 37.16 11.35
C ALA A 19 4.96 35.94 10.81
N LEU A 20 5.69 35.09 10.09
CA LEU A 20 5.26 33.72 9.88
C LEU A 20 5.15 33.11 11.29
N PRO A 21 3.99 32.53 11.67
CA PRO A 21 3.88 31.87 12.95
C PRO A 21 4.95 30.79 12.99
N SER A 22 5.85 30.92 13.96
CA SER A 22 6.75 29.88 14.43
C SER A 22 5.92 28.74 15.00
N GLN A 23 5.30 27.97 14.12
CA GLN A 23 4.76 26.67 14.43
C GLN A 23 5.96 25.75 14.61
N SER A 24 6.11 25.30 15.87
CA SER A 24 6.77 24.07 16.31
C SER A 24 7.70 23.39 15.30
N LYS A 25 8.95 23.15 15.74
CA LYS A 25 9.94 22.25 15.12
C LYS A 25 9.45 20.80 15.01
N ALA A 26 8.33 20.53 14.35
CA ALA A 26 8.25 19.34 13.53
C ALA A 26 9.33 19.51 12.47
N SER A 27 10.24 18.54 12.35
CA SER A 27 11.41 18.68 11.50
C SER A 27 10.97 19.11 10.10
N GLU A 28 11.48 20.22 9.57
CA GLU A 28 11.21 20.66 8.19
C GLU A 28 11.42 19.51 7.19
N TRP A 29 12.40 18.65 7.51
CA TRP A 29 12.67 17.39 6.83
C TRP A 29 11.47 16.42 6.79
N GLY A 30 10.72 16.28 7.89
CA GLY A 30 9.56 15.38 7.96
C GLY A 30 8.43 15.82 7.04
N CYS A 31 8.07 17.10 7.04
CA CYS A 31 7.11 17.63 6.08
C CYS A 31 7.59 17.49 4.62
N GLN A 32 8.89 17.71 4.37
CA GLN A 32 9.48 17.52 3.05
C GLN A 32 9.37 16.05 2.59
N VAL A 33 9.68 15.09 3.47
CA VAL A 33 9.54 13.65 3.18
C VAL A 33 8.10 13.29 2.89
N LEU A 34 7.17 13.68 3.75
CA LEU A 34 5.76 13.30 3.61
C LEU A 34 5.13 13.92 2.35
N LEU A 35 5.54 15.14 1.98
CA LEU A 35 5.14 15.78 0.72
C LEU A 35 5.67 15.02 -0.50
N CYS A 36 6.92 14.54 -0.45
CA CYS A 36 7.47 13.73 -1.53
C CYS A 36 6.76 12.37 -1.63
N LEU A 37 6.48 11.72 -0.50
CA LEU A 37 5.79 10.42 -0.46
C LEU A 37 4.33 10.50 -0.89
N SER A 38 3.65 11.63 -0.67
CA SER A 38 2.28 11.80 -1.13
C SER A 38 2.17 11.89 -2.65
N GLY A 39 3.25 12.34 -3.32
CA GLY A 39 3.37 12.41 -4.77
C GLY A 39 4.26 11.32 -5.40
N ASP A 40 4.77 11.60 -6.60
CA ASP A 40 5.69 10.71 -7.31
C ASP A 40 7.15 11.05 -6.99
N TRP A 41 7.65 10.55 -5.86
CA TRP A 41 9.02 10.79 -5.45
C TRP A 41 10.06 10.12 -6.38
N GLN A 42 9.70 9.03 -7.08
CA GLN A 42 10.63 8.31 -7.96
C GLN A 42 10.87 9.10 -9.25
N GLY A 43 9.81 9.67 -9.82
CA GLY A 43 9.89 10.57 -10.98
C GLY A 43 10.41 11.97 -10.66
N THR A 44 10.47 12.35 -9.38
CA THR A 44 10.86 13.69 -8.94
C THR A 44 12.26 13.68 -8.30
N PRO A 45 13.34 14.06 -9.02
CA PRO A 45 14.71 13.93 -8.52
C PRO A 45 15.01 14.79 -7.28
N SER A 46 14.30 15.90 -7.07
CA SER A 46 14.42 16.70 -5.84
C SER A 46 13.91 15.97 -4.60
N CYS A 47 13.11 14.92 -4.78
CA CYS A 47 12.62 14.06 -3.71
C CYS A 47 13.55 12.87 -3.41
N HIS A 48 14.55 12.59 -4.23
CA HIS A 48 15.48 11.48 -3.97
C HIS A 48 16.27 11.69 -2.67
N PRO A 49 16.96 12.82 -2.43
CA PRO A 49 17.75 13.00 -1.20
C PRO A 49 16.95 12.89 0.12
N PRO A 50 15.77 13.53 0.28
CA PRO A 50 15.02 13.42 1.53
C PRO A 50 14.48 12.00 1.76
N ILE A 51 14.07 11.28 0.70
CA ILE A 51 13.58 9.90 0.79
C ILE A 51 14.71 8.92 1.08
N TYR A 52 15.90 9.10 0.49
CA TYR A 52 17.05 8.24 0.81
C TYR A 52 17.45 8.34 2.28
N LYS A 53 17.40 9.56 2.82
CA LYS A 53 17.59 9.79 4.25
C LYS A 53 16.53 9.09 5.11
N LEU A 54 15.28 9.03 4.64
CA LEU A 54 14.21 8.28 5.33
C LEU A 54 14.51 6.78 5.33
N ILE A 55 14.83 6.20 4.17
CA ILE A 55 15.11 4.76 4.03
C ILE A 55 16.28 4.36 4.94
N ALA A 56 17.37 5.14 4.95
CA ALA A 56 18.50 4.90 5.84
C ALA A 56 18.11 5.03 7.33
N ALA A 57 17.23 5.98 7.67
CA ALA A 57 16.74 6.12 9.04
C ALA A 57 15.85 4.94 9.48
N MET A 58 15.07 4.36 8.56
CA MET A 58 14.21 3.21 8.83
C MET A 58 14.98 1.95 9.24
N GLU A 59 16.22 1.81 8.76
CA GLU A 59 17.11 0.70 9.12
C GLU A 59 17.70 0.86 10.54
N ALA A 60 17.64 2.06 11.12
CA ALA A 60 18.18 2.32 12.44
C ALA A 60 17.25 1.78 13.56
N PRO A 61 17.80 1.17 14.62
CA PRO A 61 17.00 0.75 15.76
C PRO A 61 16.37 1.96 16.46
N GLY A 62 15.08 1.85 16.83
CA GLY A 62 14.35 2.96 17.46
C GLY A 62 13.88 4.05 16.49
N PHE A 63 13.88 3.77 15.19
CA PHE A 63 13.31 4.66 14.18
C PHE A 63 11.85 5.01 14.48
N ASN A 64 11.55 6.30 14.35
CA ASN A 64 10.19 6.83 14.42
C ASN A 64 9.86 7.51 13.11
N TRP A 65 8.67 7.25 12.59
CA TRP A 65 8.22 7.84 11.34
C TRP A 65 8.14 9.38 11.48
N PRO A 66 8.66 10.15 10.52
CA PRO A 66 8.55 11.60 10.57
C PRO A 66 7.09 12.03 10.54
N THR A 67 6.74 13.03 11.33
CA THR A 67 5.39 13.62 11.33
C THR A 67 5.41 15.02 10.72
N CYS A 68 4.30 15.39 10.09
CA CYS A 68 4.07 16.75 9.60
C CYS A 68 2.76 17.26 10.20
N PRO A 69 2.80 18.16 11.21
CA PRO A 69 1.61 18.67 11.85
C PRO A 69 0.80 19.56 10.90
N GLN A 70 1.42 20.23 9.92
CA GLN A 70 0.72 21.03 8.92
C GLN A 70 -0.25 20.19 8.08
N ALA A 71 0.07 18.92 7.83
CA ALA A 71 -0.76 18.00 7.05
C ALA A 71 -1.40 16.91 7.92
N ASN A 72 -1.38 17.08 9.26
CA ASN A 72 -1.90 16.08 10.23
C ASN A 72 -1.54 14.63 9.86
N SER A 73 -0.30 14.45 9.40
CA SER A 73 0.10 13.22 8.72
C SER A 73 0.39 12.11 9.72
N SER A 74 -0.09 10.91 9.41
CA SER A 74 0.14 9.70 10.19
C SER A 74 1.44 8.98 9.82
N ALA A 75 1.90 8.10 10.70
CA ALA A 75 2.98 7.17 10.37
C ALA A 75 2.59 6.29 9.19
N ALA A 76 3.53 6.07 8.25
CA ALA A 76 3.25 5.18 7.15
C ALA A 76 3.02 3.75 7.64
N LYS A 77 2.01 3.11 7.07
CA LYS A 77 1.65 1.73 7.35
C LYS A 77 2.11 0.86 6.19
N TYR A 78 2.56 -0.35 6.51
CA TYR A 78 2.92 -1.34 5.51
C TYR A 78 1.75 -2.29 5.29
N GLU A 79 1.14 -2.23 4.10
CA GLU A 79 0.07 -3.12 3.65
C GLU A 79 0.52 -3.88 2.40
N LYS A 80 0.97 -5.12 2.60
CA LYS A 80 1.54 -5.98 1.53
C LYS A 80 0.55 -6.36 0.43
N TYR A 81 -0.71 -6.55 0.78
CA TYR A 81 -1.71 -7.15 -0.10
C TYR A 81 -2.78 -6.14 -0.52
N GLU A 82 -3.23 -6.26 -1.76
CA GLU A 82 -4.38 -5.56 -2.31
C GLU A 82 -5.69 -6.11 -1.79
N ASP A 83 -6.75 -5.32 -1.83
CA ASP A 83 -8.08 -5.83 -1.44
C ASP A 83 -8.50 -7.00 -2.34
N CYS A 84 -9.25 -7.94 -1.75
CA CYS A 84 -9.78 -9.04 -2.53
C CYS A 84 -10.81 -8.52 -3.55
N PRO A 85 -10.96 -9.19 -4.70
CA PRO A 85 -11.99 -8.82 -5.68
C PRO A 85 -13.38 -8.80 -5.04
N SER A 86 -14.30 -8.02 -5.62
CA SER A 86 -15.66 -7.89 -5.09
C SER A 86 -16.32 -9.26 -4.90
N GLY A 87 -16.87 -9.50 -3.70
CA GLY A 87 -17.51 -10.77 -3.34
C GLY A 87 -16.55 -11.84 -2.79
N TRP A 88 -15.24 -11.61 -2.84
CA TRP A 88 -14.23 -12.51 -2.26
C TRP A 88 -13.83 -12.04 -0.85
N GLN A 89 -13.49 -12.99 0.02
CA GLN A 89 -13.09 -12.72 1.40
C GLN A 89 -11.61 -13.01 1.62
N ALA A 90 -10.90 -12.09 2.28
CA ALA A 90 -9.50 -12.29 2.66
C ALA A 90 -9.39 -13.26 3.84
N VAL A 91 -8.76 -14.41 3.61
CA VAL A 91 -8.54 -15.48 4.59
C VAL A 91 -7.05 -15.84 4.64
N GLY A 92 -6.62 -16.43 5.75
CA GLY A 92 -5.30 -17.02 5.83
C GLY A 92 -5.24 -18.34 5.08
N ALA A 93 -4.11 -18.64 4.45
CA ALA A 93 -3.85 -19.98 3.91
C ALA A 93 -3.93 -21.00 5.03
N ASN A 94 -4.83 -21.99 4.96
CA ASN A 94 -4.89 -23.08 5.94
C ASN A 94 -3.49 -23.69 6.09
N SER A 95 -2.83 -23.35 7.20
CA SER A 95 -1.55 -23.91 7.58
C SER A 95 -1.81 -24.93 8.67
N ASP A 96 -1.26 -26.14 8.52
CA ASP A 96 -1.31 -27.21 9.53
C ASP A 96 -0.59 -26.86 10.85
N ARG A 97 -0.08 -25.62 10.97
CA ARG A 97 0.54 -25.06 12.18
C ARG A 97 -0.39 -24.03 12.83
N PRO A 98 -1.27 -24.45 13.75
CA PRO A 98 -2.01 -23.53 14.59
C PRO A 98 -1.03 -22.80 15.53
N GLY A 99 -1.01 -21.46 15.50
CA GLY A 99 -0.29 -20.65 16.50
C GLY A 99 0.51 -19.46 15.99
N MET A 100 0.73 -19.33 14.68
CA MET A 100 1.25 -18.09 14.08
C MET A 100 0.06 -17.32 13.48
N GLY A 101 -0.11 -16.05 13.83
CA GLY A 101 -1.18 -15.21 13.29
C GLY A 101 -1.24 -15.35 11.77
N GLN A 102 -2.33 -15.93 11.27
CA GLN A 102 -2.39 -16.38 9.88
C GLN A 102 -2.50 -15.15 8.97
N GLU A 103 -1.43 -14.86 8.24
CA GLU A 103 -1.39 -13.75 7.29
C GLU A 103 -2.52 -13.96 6.26
N ARG A 104 -3.42 -12.98 6.11
CA ARG A 104 -4.59 -13.07 5.20
C ARG A 104 -4.16 -12.89 3.74
N ASN A 105 -3.47 -13.90 3.24
CA ASN A 105 -2.78 -13.94 1.96
C ASN A 105 -3.58 -14.65 0.85
N ILE A 106 -4.79 -15.12 1.13
CA ILE A 106 -5.68 -15.78 0.17
C ILE A 106 -7.00 -15.02 0.08
N CYS A 107 -7.56 -14.92 -1.12
CA CYS A 107 -8.96 -14.55 -1.33
C CYS A 107 -9.77 -15.82 -1.56
N ARG A 108 -10.90 -15.96 -0.85
CA ARG A 108 -11.80 -17.11 -0.93
C ARG A 108 -13.21 -16.67 -1.31
N ILE A 109 -13.88 -17.44 -2.16
CA ILE A 109 -15.30 -17.30 -2.47
C ILE A 109 -15.97 -18.68 -2.50
N ALA A 110 -17.21 -18.77 -2.03
CA ALA A 110 -18.00 -19.99 -2.13
C ALA A 110 -18.40 -20.23 -3.60
N THR A 111 -18.39 -21.49 -4.04
CA THR A 111 -18.78 -21.86 -5.41
C THR A 111 -20.16 -21.31 -5.80
N GLU A 112 -21.11 -21.31 -4.86
CA GLU A 112 -22.48 -20.81 -5.06
C GLU A 112 -22.58 -19.28 -5.26
N ARG A 113 -21.55 -18.52 -4.86
CA ARG A 113 -21.53 -17.05 -4.96
C ARG A 113 -20.68 -16.55 -6.14
N LEU A 114 -20.00 -17.45 -6.83
CA LEU A 114 -19.15 -17.10 -7.95
C LEU A 114 -19.99 -16.89 -9.20
N THR A 115 -20.11 -15.63 -9.63
CA THR A 115 -20.84 -15.24 -10.85
C THR A 115 -19.95 -15.10 -12.09
N LEU A 116 -18.64 -15.24 -11.92
CA LEU A 116 -17.64 -15.07 -12.99
C LEU A 116 -17.50 -16.36 -13.84
N PRO A 117 -17.13 -16.24 -15.13
CA PRO A 117 -16.90 -17.40 -15.96
C PRO A 117 -15.72 -18.23 -15.44
N VAL A 118 -15.93 -19.54 -15.32
CA VAL A 118 -14.95 -20.49 -14.80
C VAL A 118 -14.59 -21.49 -15.89
N THR A 119 -13.30 -21.60 -16.20
CA THR A 119 -12.77 -22.66 -17.06
C THR A 119 -12.07 -23.69 -16.18
N LEU A 120 -12.68 -24.87 -16.05
CA LEU A 120 -12.06 -25.97 -15.30
C LEU A 120 -10.84 -26.50 -16.04
N MET A 121 -9.70 -26.57 -15.36
CA MET A 121 -8.51 -27.22 -15.89
C MET A 121 -8.61 -28.72 -15.60
N ASN A 122 -8.88 -29.50 -16.64
CA ASN A 122 -8.81 -30.95 -16.56
C ASN A 122 -7.34 -31.38 -16.65
N SER A 123 -6.71 -31.67 -15.52
CA SER A 123 -5.39 -32.31 -15.50
C SER A 123 -5.52 -33.73 -16.06
N ARG A 124 -5.31 -33.91 -17.36
CA ARG A 124 -4.94 -35.20 -17.94
C ARG A 124 -3.41 -35.28 -17.93
N LEU A 125 -2.89 -36.41 -17.42
CA LEU A 125 -1.50 -36.88 -17.38
C LEU A 125 -0.74 -36.62 -16.06
N GLY A 126 -0.44 -37.72 -15.37
CA GLY A 126 0.55 -37.79 -14.30
C GLY A 126 -0.02 -38.29 -12.98
N GLN A 127 0.00 -39.61 -12.79
CA GLN A 127 -0.24 -40.29 -11.51
C GLN A 127 0.89 -39.90 -10.54
N ASN A 128 0.71 -38.81 -9.80
CA ASN A 128 1.48 -38.55 -8.58
C ASN A 128 0.46 -38.29 -7.47
N HIS A 129 0.64 -38.99 -6.36
CA HIS A 129 -0.29 -39.10 -5.24
C HIS A 129 -0.35 -37.82 -4.39
N ASP A 130 -0.25 -36.66 -5.02
CA ASP A 130 -0.48 -35.37 -4.38
C ASP A 130 -1.97 -35.09 -4.39
N ASN A 131 -2.48 -34.74 -3.21
CA ASN A 131 -3.84 -34.33 -2.89
C ASN A 131 -4.34 -33.23 -3.86
N GLY A 132 -4.75 -33.63 -5.05
CA GLY A 132 -4.87 -32.78 -6.23
C GLY A 132 -6.05 -31.83 -6.12
N SER A 133 -5.83 -30.66 -5.53
CA SER A 133 -6.80 -29.57 -5.59
C SER A 133 -7.08 -29.28 -7.07
N ARG A 134 -8.33 -29.48 -7.51
CA ARG A 134 -8.75 -29.17 -8.87
C ARG A 134 -8.47 -27.68 -9.12
N GLN A 135 -7.87 -27.35 -10.26
CA GLN A 135 -7.59 -25.96 -10.62
C GLN A 135 -8.62 -25.46 -11.62
N ALA A 136 -8.90 -24.17 -11.56
CA ALA A 136 -9.77 -23.49 -12.49
C ALA A 136 -9.17 -22.14 -12.87
N GLN A 137 -9.41 -21.70 -14.09
CA GLN A 137 -9.13 -20.35 -14.51
C GLN A 137 -10.40 -19.51 -14.38
N ILE A 138 -10.30 -18.37 -13.71
CA ILE A 138 -11.40 -17.42 -13.51
C ILE A 138 -10.95 -16.10 -14.09
N GLU A 139 -11.81 -15.48 -14.90
CA GLU A 139 -11.58 -14.13 -15.37
C GLU A 139 -12.09 -13.12 -14.35
N ILE A 140 -11.18 -12.37 -13.74
CA ILE A 140 -11.48 -11.36 -12.72
C ILE A 140 -11.00 -10.02 -13.26
N ASN A 141 -11.93 -9.08 -13.50
CA ASN A 141 -11.62 -7.74 -14.04
C ASN A 141 -10.79 -7.79 -15.34
N GLY A 142 -11.09 -8.71 -16.26
CA GLY A 142 -10.36 -8.88 -17.53
C GLY A 142 -8.98 -9.57 -17.40
N LYS A 143 -8.60 -10.01 -16.19
CA LYS A 143 -7.38 -10.80 -15.95
C LYS A 143 -7.75 -12.23 -15.62
N LEU A 144 -7.14 -13.16 -16.34
CA LEU A 144 -7.32 -14.58 -16.09
C LEU A 144 -6.42 -15.03 -14.92
N VAL A 145 -7.02 -15.56 -13.86
CA VAL A 145 -6.36 -15.97 -12.62
C VAL A 145 -6.59 -17.46 -12.37
N THR A 146 -5.53 -18.17 -11.98
CA THR A 146 -5.61 -19.58 -11.57
C THR A 146 -6.11 -19.68 -10.13
N ALA A 147 -7.30 -20.23 -9.96
CA ALA A 147 -7.92 -20.55 -8.69
C ALA A 147 -7.77 -22.04 -8.35
N LYS A 148 -7.57 -22.33 -7.07
CA LYS A 148 -7.64 -23.68 -6.53
C LYS A 148 -9.04 -23.93 -5.98
N ILE A 149 -9.58 -25.11 -6.26
CA ILE A 149 -10.85 -25.56 -5.70
C ILE A 149 -10.53 -26.33 -4.43
N GLN A 150 -11.05 -25.84 -3.30
CA GLN A 150 -10.90 -26.46 -1.99
C GLN A 150 -12.26 -26.89 -1.49
N THR A 151 -12.39 -28.16 -1.12
CA THR A 151 -13.54 -28.68 -0.40
C THR A 151 -13.14 -28.79 1.06
N THR A 152 -13.84 -28.12 1.97
CA THR A 152 -13.59 -28.29 3.40
C THR A 152 -14.15 -29.64 3.84
N GLY A 153 -13.32 -30.68 3.80
CA GLY A 153 -13.62 -31.92 4.52
C GLY A 153 -13.41 -31.67 6.01
N ASN A 154 -14.34 -32.10 6.86
CA ASN A 154 -14.00 -32.21 8.28
C ASN A 154 -12.87 -33.23 8.39
N ASP A 155 -11.79 -32.87 9.07
CA ASP A 155 -10.62 -33.70 9.26
C ASP A 155 -11.00 -34.98 10.02
N LYS A 156 -11.42 -36.00 9.28
CA LYS A 156 -11.37 -37.43 9.60
C LYS A 156 -11.88 -38.23 8.40
N GLU A 157 -10.98 -39.07 7.90
CA GLU A 157 -11.30 -40.31 7.20
C GLU A 157 -11.92 -40.22 5.79
N HIS A 158 -11.06 -40.26 4.76
CA HIS A 158 -11.21 -41.03 3.51
C HIS A 158 -12.52 -40.95 2.70
N SER A 159 -13.38 -39.98 2.96
CA SER A 159 -14.66 -39.84 2.28
C SER A 159 -14.71 -38.48 1.61
N LEU A 160 -14.91 -38.48 0.28
CA LEU A 160 -15.18 -37.32 -0.56
C LEU A 160 -16.18 -36.40 0.14
N GLY A 161 -15.68 -35.32 0.74
CA GLY A 161 -16.42 -34.52 1.72
C GLY A 161 -17.62 -33.82 1.11
N ASN A 162 -18.79 -33.97 1.74
CA ASN A 162 -20.00 -33.17 1.51
C ASN A 162 -19.88 -31.71 2.02
N GLY A 163 -18.66 -31.20 2.17
CA GLY A 163 -18.41 -29.86 2.67
C GLY A 163 -18.64 -28.79 1.60
N PRO A 164 -18.88 -27.53 2.01
CA PRO A 164 -18.93 -26.42 1.08
C PRO A 164 -17.63 -26.33 0.28
N THR A 165 -17.77 -26.16 -1.03
CA THR A 165 -16.66 -26.01 -1.96
C THR A 165 -16.38 -24.53 -2.18
N TYR A 166 -15.11 -24.16 -2.18
CA TYR A 166 -14.65 -22.80 -2.34
C TYR A 166 -13.61 -22.71 -3.47
N TYR A 167 -13.59 -21.56 -4.14
CA TYR A 167 -12.46 -21.15 -4.94
C TYR A 167 -11.54 -20.28 -4.10
N THR A 168 -10.24 -20.56 -4.17
CA THR A 168 -9.19 -19.78 -3.53
C THR A 168 -8.20 -19.28 -4.56
N ILE A 169 -7.84 -18.00 -4.46
CA ILE A 169 -6.77 -17.38 -5.24
C ILE A 169 -5.77 -16.74 -4.28
N SER A 170 -4.51 -16.68 -4.69
CA SER A 170 -3.52 -15.87 -3.97
C SER A 170 -3.95 -14.41 -3.98
N ARG A 171 -3.93 -13.75 -2.82
CA ARG A 171 -4.29 -12.34 -2.70
C ARG A 171 -3.27 -11.51 -3.49
N PRO A 172 -3.70 -10.60 -4.37
CA PRO A 172 -2.78 -9.81 -5.18
C PRO A 172 -1.87 -8.97 -4.27
N MET A 173 -0.59 -8.88 -4.64
CA MET A 173 0.39 -8.07 -3.92
C MET A 173 0.35 -6.64 -4.44
N ARG A 174 0.45 -5.66 -3.53
CA ARG A 174 0.55 -4.26 -3.91
C ARG A 174 1.90 -3.98 -4.54
N GLY A 175 1.91 -3.32 -5.70
CA GLY A 175 3.14 -2.74 -6.26
C GLY A 175 3.70 -1.61 -5.39
N LYS A 176 2.82 -0.91 -4.67
CA LYS A 176 3.14 0.15 -3.71
C LYS A 176 2.60 -0.23 -2.33
N PRO A 177 3.39 -0.93 -1.48
CA PRO A 177 2.88 -1.52 -0.24
C PRO A 177 2.84 -0.54 0.93
N TRP A 178 3.47 0.62 0.83
CA TRP A 178 3.44 1.62 1.88
C TRP A 178 2.29 2.59 1.67
N VAL A 179 1.64 2.97 2.76
CA VAL A 179 0.52 3.90 2.73
C VAL A 179 0.60 4.94 3.81
N ILE A 180 0.25 6.17 3.43
CA ILE A 180 0.22 7.32 4.32
C ILE A 180 -1.13 8.02 4.23
N GLU A 181 -1.67 8.37 5.39
CA GLU A 181 -2.87 9.20 5.50
C GLU A 181 -2.43 10.60 5.96
N TYR A 182 -2.96 11.64 5.29
CA TYR A 182 -2.66 13.05 5.55
C TYR A 182 -3.87 13.92 5.20
N ASP A 183 -3.95 15.12 5.76
CA ASP A 183 -4.96 16.11 5.41
C ASP A 183 -4.40 17.03 4.31
N ASP A 184 -5.19 17.28 3.27
CA ASP A 184 -4.81 18.23 2.21
C ASP A 184 -4.99 19.70 2.64
N ALA A 185 -4.71 20.64 1.72
CA ALA A 185 -4.84 22.07 1.98
C ALA A 185 -6.28 22.53 2.34
N ASN A 186 -7.30 21.73 1.99
CA ASN A 186 -8.70 21.97 2.34
C ASN A 186 -9.11 21.26 3.63
N GLY A 187 -8.18 20.55 4.29
CA GLY A 187 -8.46 19.75 5.48
C GLY A 187 -9.16 18.42 5.18
N MET A 188 -9.18 17.94 3.93
CA MET A 188 -9.75 16.63 3.60
C MET A 188 -8.72 15.52 3.79
N ARG A 189 -9.13 14.41 4.41
CA ARG A 189 -8.32 13.20 4.60
C ARG A 189 -8.02 12.55 3.25
N GLN A 190 -6.75 12.53 2.90
CA GLN A 190 -6.19 11.85 1.73
C GLN A 190 -5.42 10.60 2.15
N LYS A 191 -5.36 9.62 1.23
CA LYS A 191 -4.60 8.38 1.38
C LYS A 191 -3.72 8.20 0.14
N SER A 192 -2.40 8.16 0.31
CA SER A 192 -1.46 7.95 -0.79
C SER A 192 -0.66 6.67 -0.61
N TRP A 193 -0.55 5.91 -1.70
CA TRP A 193 0.20 4.66 -1.78
C TRP A 193 1.54 4.91 -2.46
N PHE A 194 2.62 4.41 -1.87
CA PHE A 194 3.98 4.55 -2.39
C PHE A 194 4.80 3.28 -2.18
N ASN A 195 5.94 3.21 -2.87
CA ASN A 195 6.98 2.21 -2.61
C ASN A 195 8.24 2.95 -2.19
N LEU A 196 9.14 2.25 -1.50
CA LEU A 196 10.44 2.77 -1.07
C LEU A 196 11.58 2.10 -1.84
N ASN A 197 11.30 1.64 -3.06
CA ASN A 197 12.33 1.05 -3.91
C ASN A 197 13.13 2.18 -4.53
N MET A 198 14.45 2.16 -4.32
CA MET A 198 15.38 3.09 -4.96
C MET A 198 15.20 3.00 -6.49
N PRO A 199 15.06 4.14 -7.20
CA PRO A 199 15.06 4.16 -8.67
C PRO A 199 16.44 3.82 -9.25
#